data_AF-A0AAF0J307-F1
#
_entry.id   AF-A0AAF0J307-F1
#
_cell.length_a   1.000
_cell.length_b   1.000
_cell.length_c   1.000
_cell.angle_alpha   90.00
_cell.angle_beta   90.00
_cell.angle_gamma   90.00
#
_symmetry.space_group_name_H-M   'P 1'
#
loop_
_entity.id
_entity.type
_entity.pdbx_description
1 polymer ?
#
loop_
_entity_poly.entity_id
_entity_poly.type
_entity_poly.pdbx_seq_one_letter_code
_entity_poly.pdbx_strand_id
1 'polypeptide(L)'
;MAKSLRSSSKLAARNRKRYTSTSDYAVTAAARLQQVSERLRQRMNQPKMSELNKDASGDGVADEDMESASPSEPSTMQVDAPQDAAPRKISTSAPRGSRNEQWRKARGMSMHRKASRKSGRPKRRR
;
A
#
# COMPACT_ATOMS: atom_id res chain seq x y z
N MET A 1 9.14 -48.16 -3.24
CA MET A 1 7.91 -47.32 -3.14
C MET A 1 8.20 -45.93 -3.67
N ALA A 2 7.30 -45.37 -4.48
CA ALA A 2 7.42 -43.99 -4.92
C ALA A 2 7.24 -43.01 -3.74
N LYS A 3 7.93 -41.88 -3.79
CA LYS A 3 7.81 -40.82 -2.78
C LYS A 3 6.49 -40.04 -3.00
N SER A 4 5.67 -39.90 -1.96
CA SER A 4 4.45 -39.08 -1.98
C SER A 4 4.75 -37.61 -2.32
N LEU A 5 3.76 -36.89 -2.87
CA LEU A 5 3.85 -35.46 -3.17
C LEU A 5 4.23 -34.63 -1.94
N ARG A 6 3.76 -35.04 -0.76
CA ARG A 6 4.04 -34.39 0.54
C ARG A 6 5.27 -34.95 1.26
N SER A 7 6.05 -35.83 0.63
CA SER A 7 7.27 -36.35 1.25
C SER A 7 8.27 -35.23 1.53
N SER A 8 8.88 -35.25 2.71
CA SER A 8 9.80 -34.20 3.17
C SER A 8 10.98 -34.00 2.21
N SER A 9 11.58 -35.08 1.73
CA SER A 9 12.68 -34.99 0.74
C SER A 9 12.27 -34.32 -0.58
N LYS A 10 11.05 -34.59 -1.08
CA LYS A 10 10.53 -33.94 -2.31
C LYS A 10 10.17 -32.48 -2.07
N LEU A 11 9.63 -32.15 -0.90
CA LEU A 11 9.36 -30.76 -0.50
C LEU A 11 10.66 -29.95 -0.38
N ALA A 12 11.67 -30.49 0.29
CA ALA A 12 12.97 -29.83 0.45
C ALA A 12 13.65 -29.54 -0.89
N ALA A 13 13.64 -30.51 -1.81
CA ALA A 13 14.18 -30.32 -3.16
C ALA A 13 13.41 -29.24 -3.95
N ARG A 14 12.08 -29.20 -3.85
CA ARG A 14 11.25 -28.16 -4.48
C ARG A 14 11.50 -26.78 -3.88
N ASN A 15 11.62 -26.70 -2.57
CA ASN A 15 11.88 -25.42 -1.88
C ASN A 15 13.25 -24.87 -2.27
N ARG A 16 14.28 -25.73 -2.36
CA ARG A 16 15.60 -25.32 -2.87
C ARG A 16 15.49 -24.72 -4.27
N LYS A 17 14.77 -25.37 -5.18
CA LYS A 17 14.55 -24.84 -6.54
C LYS A 17 13.76 -23.54 -6.60
N ARG A 18 12.95 -23.20 -5.60
CA ARG A 18 12.10 -22.01 -5.60
C ARG A 18 12.74 -20.79 -4.96
N TYR A 19 13.51 -21.00 -3.89
CA TYR A 19 13.97 -19.93 -3.02
C TYR A 19 15.48 -19.68 -3.10
N THR A 20 16.24 -20.51 -3.79
CA THR A 20 17.65 -20.19 -4.07
C THR A 20 17.70 -19.06 -5.10
N SER A 21 18.42 -17.99 -4.78
CA SER A 21 18.51 -16.79 -5.63
C SER A 21 19.08 -17.08 -7.02
N THR A 22 19.93 -18.11 -7.14
CA THR A 22 20.56 -18.53 -8.39
C THR A 22 19.70 -19.50 -9.21
N SER A 23 18.52 -19.89 -8.73
CA SER A 23 17.64 -20.79 -9.48
C SER A 23 16.85 -20.06 -10.56
N ASP A 24 16.66 -20.73 -11.70
CA ASP A 24 15.86 -20.20 -12.82
C ASP A 24 14.44 -19.80 -12.40
N TYR A 25 13.83 -20.53 -11.44
CA TYR A 25 12.50 -20.19 -10.93
C TYR A 25 12.49 -18.85 -10.21
N ALA A 26 13.49 -18.58 -9.37
CA ALA A 26 13.60 -17.31 -8.66
C ALA A 26 13.90 -16.16 -9.62
N VAL A 27 14.83 -16.36 -10.56
CA VAL A 27 15.23 -15.36 -11.56
C VAL A 27 14.05 -14.99 -12.47
N THR A 28 13.36 -15.99 -13.03
CA THR A 28 12.20 -15.73 -13.91
C THR A 28 11.03 -15.11 -13.18
N ALA A 29 10.81 -15.45 -11.90
CA ALA A 29 9.78 -14.80 -11.08
C ALA A 29 10.13 -13.33 -10.82
N ALA A 30 11.39 -13.03 -10.48
CA ALA A 30 11.86 -11.66 -10.27
C ALA A 30 11.74 -10.81 -11.53
N ALA A 31 12.14 -11.34 -12.69
CA ALA A 31 12.03 -10.63 -13.97
C ALA A 31 10.58 -10.28 -14.32
N ARG A 32 9.63 -11.20 -14.09
CA ARG A 32 8.20 -10.91 -14.32
C ARG A 32 7.67 -9.82 -13.37
N LEU A 33 8.10 -9.85 -12.11
CA LEU A 33 7.70 -8.82 -11.13
C LEU A 33 8.24 -7.43 -11.52
N GLN A 34 9.47 -7.35 -12.00
CA GLN A 34 10.06 -6.12 -12.50
C GLN A 34 9.28 -5.57 -13.70
N GLN A 35 9.01 -6.40 -14.72
CA GLN A 35 8.21 -6.01 -15.88
C GLN A 35 6.82 -5.49 -15.50
N VAL A 36 6.16 -6.14 -14.55
CA VAL A 36 4.84 -5.69 -14.07
C VAL A 36 4.97 -4.35 -13.35
N SER A 37 5.97 -4.18 -12.50
CA SER A 37 6.19 -2.91 -11.79
C SER A 37 6.49 -1.75 -12.75
N GLU A 38 7.25 -2.00 -13.80
CA GLU A 38 7.57 -1.01 -14.83
C GLU A 38 6.33 -0.61 -15.61
N ARG A 39 5.52 -1.58 -16.06
CA ARG A 39 4.24 -1.33 -16.73
C ARG A 39 3.28 -0.55 -15.85
N LEU A 40 3.25 -0.82 -14.54
CA LEU A 40 2.42 -0.07 -13.60
C LEU A 40 2.90 1.38 -13.47
N ARG A 41 4.21 1.62 -13.34
CA ARG A 41 4.78 2.97 -13.31
C ARG A 41 4.47 3.74 -14.59
N GLN A 42 4.60 3.10 -15.74
CA GLN A 42 4.22 3.69 -17.03
C GLN A 42 2.73 4.06 -17.06
N ARG A 43 1.84 3.17 -16.60
CA ARG A 43 0.39 3.43 -16.52
C ARG A 43 -0.01 4.48 -15.49
N MET A 44 0.80 4.72 -14.47
CA MET A 44 0.54 5.78 -13.49
C MET A 44 0.90 7.16 -14.04
N ASN A 45 1.95 7.24 -14.86
CA ASN A 45 2.40 8.49 -15.47
C ASN A 45 1.62 8.84 -16.74
N GLN A 46 0.99 7.84 -17.37
CA GLN A 46 0.09 8.06 -18.50
C GLN A 46 -1.33 8.34 -17.98
N PRO A 47 -2.00 9.41 -18.44
CA PRO A 47 -3.41 9.61 -18.15
C PRO A 47 -4.23 8.40 -18.58
N LYS A 48 -5.29 8.09 -17.83
CA LYS A 48 -6.12 6.94 -18.16
C LYS A 48 -6.72 7.18 -19.54
N MET A 49 -6.68 6.20 -20.43
CA MET A 49 -7.29 6.32 -21.77
C MET A 49 -8.79 6.69 -21.70
N SER A 50 -9.47 6.44 -20.57
CA SER A 50 -10.85 6.89 -20.32
C SER A 50 -11.00 8.40 -20.12
N GLU A 51 -9.94 9.08 -19.69
CA GLU A 51 -9.88 10.54 -19.56
C GLU A 51 -9.57 11.16 -20.93
N LEU A 52 -8.59 10.62 -21.68
CA LEU A 52 -8.28 11.11 -23.04
C LEU A 52 -9.44 10.96 -24.06
N ASN A 53 -10.24 9.90 -23.98
CA ASN A 53 -11.38 9.72 -24.88
C ASN A 53 -12.55 10.67 -24.59
N LYS A 54 -12.51 11.36 -23.43
CA LYS A 54 -13.53 12.35 -23.07
C LYS A 54 -13.25 13.72 -23.70
N ASP A 55 -11.97 14.01 -23.98
CA ASP A 55 -11.54 15.28 -24.57
C ASP A 55 -11.53 15.26 -26.12
N ALA A 56 -11.64 14.08 -26.74
CA ALA A 56 -11.67 13.93 -28.20
C ALA A 56 -13.08 14.05 -28.82
N SER A 57 -14.13 14.22 -28.00
CA SER A 57 -15.52 14.34 -28.45
C SER A 57 -16.25 15.46 -27.69
N GLY A 58 -16.06 16.71 -28.09
CA GLY A 58 -16.99 17.78 -27.71
C GLY A 58 -16.33 19.13 -27.43
N ASP A 59 -16.42 19.99 -28.44
CA ASP A 59 -16.66 21.44 -28.42
C ASP A 59 -15.95 22.33 -27.37
N GLY A 60 -15.32 23.38 -27.87
CA GLY A 60 -14.39 24.24 -27.15
C GLY A 60 -15.02 25.11 -26.07
N VAL A 61 -14.23 25.33 -25.01
CA VAL A 61 -14.15 26.62 -24.33
C VAL A 61 -12.70 26.84 -23.94
N ALA A 62 -12.11 27.86 -24.55
CA ALA A 62 -10.85 28.45 -24.11
C ALA A 62 -11.13 29.40 -22.94
N ASP A 63 -10.27 29.35 -21.92
CA ASP A 63 -9.78 30.50 -21.13
C ASP A 63 -8.58 29.96 -20.31
N GLU A 64 -7.36 30.15 -20.79
CA GLU A 64 -6.45 31.24 -20.36
C GLU A 64 -6.15 31.19 -18.85
N ASP A 65 -4.98 30.68 -18.44
CA ASP A 65 -3.88 31.54 -17.97
C ASP A 65 -2.63 30.72 -17.55
N MET A 66 -1.46 31.32 -17.76
CA MET A 66 -0.10 30.99 -17.31
C MET A 66 0.70 29.86 -18.00
N GLU A 67 1.28 30.27 -19.14
CA GLU A 67 2.70 30.07 -19.43
C GLU A 67 3.57 30.52 -18.23
N SER A 68 4.23 29.58 -17.54
CA SER A 68 5.62 29.81 -17.11
C SER A 68 6.36 28.48 -16.94
N ALA A 69 7.37 28.30 -17.78
CA ALA A 69 8.34 27.23 -17.68
C ALA A 69 9.00 27.23 -16.29
N SER A 70 8.92 26.10 -15.60
CA SER A 70 9.83 25.74 -14.50
C SER A 70 10.18 24.25 -14.67
N PRO A 71 11.47 23.87 -14.73
CA PRO A 71 11.82 22.47 -14.81
C PRO A 71 11.36 21.80 -13.51
N SER A 72 10.50 20.81 -13.63
CA SER A 72 10.02 20.00 -12.51
C SER A 72 11.18 19.18 -11.95
N GLU A 73 11.98 19.80 -11.08
CA GLU A 73 12.79 19.12 -10.06
C GLU A 73 11.92 18.07 -9.35
N PRO A 74 12.47 16.88 -9.02
CA PRO A 74 11.72 15.89 -8.26
C PRO A 74 11.38 16.52 -6.91
N SER A 75 10.09 16.71 -6.65
CA SER A 75 9.58 17.12 -5.34
C SER A 75 9.94 16.03 -4.32
N THR A 76 11.16 16.12 -3.78
CA THR A 76 11.55 15.47 -2.55
C THR A 76 10.70 16.14 -1.48
N MET A 77 9.85 15.38 -0.80
CA MET A 77 9.14 15.88 0.37
C MET A 77 10.16 16.44 1.36
N GLN A 78 10.31 17.76 1.40
CA GLN A 78 11.15 18.48 2.34
C GLN A 78 10.56 18.26 3.74
N VAL A 79 11.26 17.50 4.57
CA VAL A 79 10.94 17.37 5.99
C VAL A 79 11.70 18.49 6.70
N ASP A 80 11.10 19.67 6.78
CA ASP A 80 11.57 20.71 7.67
C ASP A 80 11.16 20.38 9.11
N ALA A 81 12.02 19.64 9.81
CA ALA A 81 11.98 19.53 11.26
C ALA A 81 13.42 19.55 11.81
N PRO A 82 13.72 20.43 12.80
CA PRO A 82 15.07 20.55 13.36
C PRO A 82 15.54 19.23 13.99
N GLN A 83 16.78 18.86 13.70
CA GLN A 83 17.41 17.55 13.96
C GLN A 83 17.70 17.21 15.45
N ASP A 84 17.16 17.94 16.43
CA ASP A 84 17.49 17.73 17.86
C ASP A 84 16.29 17.49 18.79
N ALA A 85 15.12 17.10 18.25
CA ALA A 85 13.99 16.69 19.08
C ALA A 85 13.82 15.17 19.06
N ALA A 86 13.95 14.52 20.23
CA ALA A 86 13.59 13.12 20.45
C ALA A 86 12.26 12.77 19.73
N PRO A 87 12.10 11.56 19.15
CA PRO A 87 10.99 11.25 18.25
C PRO A 87 9.66 11.54 18.96
N ARG A 88 8.99 12.62 18.51
CA ARG A 88 7.68 12.99 19.03
C ARG A 88 6.74 11.83 18.74
N LYS A 89 6.19 11.21 19.78
CA LYS A 89 5.20 10.15 19.63
C LYS A 89 3.96 10.75 18.95
N ILE A 90 3.82 10.54 17.65
CA ILE A 90 2.63 10.95 16.90
C ILE A 90 1.50 10.06 17.39
N SER A 91 0.60 10.61 18.21
CA SER A 91 -0.54 9.84 18.70
C SER A 91 -1.56 9.68 17.59
N THR A 92 -1.76 8.44 17.12
CA THR A 92 -2.86 8.09 16.21
C THR A 92 -4.23 8.05 16.91
N SER A 93 -4.32 8.57 18.13
CA SER A 93 -5.54 8.62 18.96
C SER A 93 -6.39 9.87 18.72
N ALA A 94 -6.04 10.70 17.72
CA ALA A 94 -6.84 11.86 17.36
C ALA A 94 -8.26 11.43 16.88
N PRO A 95 -9.29 12.27 17.08
CA PRO A 95 -10.65 11.97 16.63
C PRO A 95 -10.68 11.67 15.12
N ARG A 96 -11.37 10.59 14.73
CA ARG A 96 -11.47 10.15 13.33
C ARG A 96 -12.69 10.74 12.62
N GLY A 97 -13.45 11.59 13.29
CA GLY A 97 -14.62 12.27 12.74
C GLY A 97 -15.77 11.32 12.36
N SER A 98 -15.73 10.06 12.82
CA SER A 98 -16.75 9.07 12.49
C SER A 98 -18.10 9.41 13.14
N ARG A 99 -19.20 9.13 12.45
CA ARG A 99 -20.56 9.31 12.99
C ARG A 99 -20.78 8.59 14.32
N ASN A 100 -20.12 7.45 14.53
CA ASN A 100 -20.17 6.70 15.79
C ASN A 100 -19.46 7.47 16.92
N GLU A 101 -18.32 8.12 16.65
CA GLU A 101 -17.62 8.96 17.63
C GLU A 101 -18.45 10.19 18.00
N GLN A 102 -19.09 10.83 17.03
CA GLN A 102 -20.00 11.96 17.26
C GLN A 102 -21.22 11.55 18.11
N TRP A 103 -21.87 10.42 17.79
CA TRP A 103 -22.99 9.89 18.57
C TRP A 103 -22.58 9.54 20.01
N ARG A 104 -21.39 8.94 20.20
CA ARG A 104 -20.86 8.63 21.53
C ARG A 104 -20.56 9.90 22.31
N LYS A 105 -19.94 10.90 21.69
CA LYS A 105 -19.67 12.22 22.30
C LYS A 105 -20.97 12.91 22.73
N ALA A 106 -21.98 12.93 21.86
CA ALA A 106 -23.30 13.50 22.16
C ALA A 106 -24.03 12.78 23.31
N ARG A 107 -23.77 11.48 23.50
CA ARG A 107 -24.32 10.67 24.60
C ARG A 107 -23.40 10.58 25.83
N GLY A 108 -22.32 11.36 25.90
CA GLY A 108 -21.37 11.32 27.03
C GLY A 108 -20.60 10.00 27.18
N MET A 109 -20.57 9.15 26.15
CA MET A 109 -19.86 7.87 26.15
C MET A 109 -18.40 8.04 25.70
N SER A 110 -17.48 7.27 26.30
CA SER A 110 -16.05 7.30 25.92
C SER A 110 -15.84 6.97 24.44
N MET A 111 -14.93 7.69 23.78
CA MET A 111 -14.60 7.48 22.36
C MET A 111 -14.07 6.06 22.09
N HIS A 112 -13.28 5.51 23.03
CA HIS A 112 -12.79 4.14 22.95
C HIS A 112 -13.74 3.17 23.67
N ARG A 113 -14.10 2.06 23.02
CA ARG A 113 -14.77 0.94 23.70
C ARG A 113 -13.77 0.31 24.67
N LYS A 114 -14.13 0.13 25.95
CA LYS A 114 -13.29 -0.61 26.89
C LYS A 114 -13.19 -2.05 26.40
N ALA A 115 -12.00 -2.48 25.97
CA ALA A 115 -11.79 -3.86 25.55
C ALA A 115 -11.89 -4.77 26.78
N SER A 116 -12.88 -5.66 26.80
CA SER A 116 -12.96 -6.71 27.83
C SER A 116 -11.76 -7.65 27.66
N ARG A 117 -11.03 -7.91 28.75
CA ARG A 117 -9.79 -8.74 28.80
C ARG A 117 -9.98 -10.18 28.28
N LYS A 118 -11.21 -10.60 27.98
CA LYS A 118 -11.57 -11.96 27.54
C LYS A 118 -12.25 -12.02 26.16
N SER A 119 -12.36 -10.91 25.42
CA SER A 119 -13.22 -10.81 24.22
C SER A 119 -12.65 -11.37 22.91
N GLY A 120 -11.45 -11.97 22.90
CA GLY A 120 -10.85 -12.44 21.63
C GLY A 120 -9.78 -13.52 21.72
N ARG A 121 -9.57 -14.13 22.89
CA ARG A 121 -8.62 -15.26 23.00
C ARG A 121 -9.41 -16.56 23.01
N PRO A 122 -9.42 -17.36 21.92
CA PRO A 122 -9.98 -18.70 22.00
C PRO A 122 -9.23 -19.45 23.10
N LYS A 123 -9.98 -19.91 24.13
CA LYS A 123 -9.43 -20.75 25.19
C LYS A 123 -9.02 -22.06 24.54
N ARG A 124 -7.72 -22.22 24.23
CA ARG A 124 -7.17 -23.49 23.76
C ARG A 124 -7.49 -24.53 24.83
N ARG A 125 -8.45 -25.41 24.53
CA ARG A 125 -8.62 -26.66 25.28
C ARG A 125 -7.37 -27.48 24.94
N ARG A 126 -6.51 -27.68 25.95
CA ARG A 126 -5.48 -28.71 25.88
C ARG A 126 -6.16 -30.05 26.06
#